data_AF-A0A8C6N4B6-F1
#
_entry.id   AF-A0A8C6N4B6-F1
#
_cell.length_a   1.000
_cell.length_b   1.000
_cell.length_c   1.000
_cell.angle_alpha   90.00
_cell.angle_beta   90.00
_cell.angle_gamma   90.00
#
_symmetry.space_group_name_H-M   'P 1'
#
loop_
_entity.id
_entity.type
_entity.pdbx_description
1 polymer ?
#
loop_
_entity_poly.entity_id
_entity_poly.type
_entity_poly.pdbx_seq_one_letter_code
_entity_poly.pdbx_strand_id
1 'polypeptide(L)'
;MSRGPEEVNRLTENTYRNVMEQFNPGLRNLINLGKNYEKAVNAMILAGKAYYDGVAKIGEIATGSPVSTELGHVLIEISSTHKKLNETLDENFKKFHKEIIHELEKKTELDVKYMNATLKRYQAEHRNKLDSLEKSQAELKKIRRKSQGGRNALKYEHKEIEYVETVTSRQSEIQKFIADGCKEALLEEKRRFCFLVDKHCSFASHIHYYHMQSAELLNSKLPRWQETCCDATKVPEKIMNMIEEIKTPISTPVSGTPQPSPMIERSKMIGKDYDTLSKYSPKMPPAPSVKAYTSPLIDMFNNPATAAQSSEKTNNSTANTGEDPSLQRSVSVATGLNMMKKQKVKTIFPHTAGNNKTLLSFAQGDVLTLLIPEEKDGWLYGEHDTTKARGWFPSSYTKLLEENEAMSVPTPSPAPVRSISTVDLTEKSSVVIPPPDYLECLSMGATSDKKADAPKVPSASTFRAPVSRPDATSTSPSDANGTAKPPFLSGENPFATVKLRPTVTNDRSAPIIR
;
A
#
# COMPACT_ATOMS: atom_id res chain seq x y z
N MET A 1 -20.17 -38.54 -14.78
CA MET A 1 -19.57 -39.58 -13.92
C MET A 1 -20.23 -39.51 -12.56
N SER A 2 -20.99 -40.54 -12.17
CA SER A 2 -21.62 -40.61 -10.85
C SER A 2 -20.51 -40.73 -9.80
N ARG A 3 -20.19 -39.63 -9.12
CA ARG A 3 -19.32 -39.67 -7.93
C ARG A 3 -20.11 -40.39 -6.84
N GLY A 4 -19.60 -41.51 -6.35
CA GLY A 4 -20.28 -42.29 -5.31
C GLY A 4 -20.47 -41.47 -4.01
N PRO A 5 -21.41 -41.84 -3.13
CA PRO A 5 -21.63 -41.18 -1.84
C PRO A 5 -20.34 -41.01 -1.01
N GLU A 6 -19.43 -41.97 -1.09
CA GLU A 6 -18.13 -41.95 -0.39
C GLU A 6 -17.20 -40.84 -0.92
N GLU A 7 -17.23 -40.58 -2.24
CA GLU A 7 -16.44 -39.51 -2.84
C GLU A 7 -16.98 -38.13 -2.45
N VAL A 8 -18.31 -37.99 -2.37
CA VAL A 8 -18.96 -36.77 -1.90
C VAL A 8 -18.66 -36.53 -0.42
N ASN A 9 -18.74 -37.56 0.43
CA ASN A 9 -18.36 -37.47 1.84
C ASN A 9 -16.88 -37.06 2.01
N ARG A 10 -15.97 -37.63 1.21
CA ARG A 10 -14.55 -37.24 1.20
C ARG A 10 -14.38 -35.77 0.78
N LEU A 11 -15.12 -35.30 -0.21
CA LEU A 11 -15.11 -33.89 -0.61
C LEU A 11 -15.55 -32.99 0.55
N THR A 12 -16.65 -33.33 1.23
CA THR A 12 -17.14 -32.60 2.40
C THR A 12 -16.06 -32.44 3.48
N GLU A 13 -15.43 -33.54 3.88
CA GLU A 13 -14.36 -33.47 4.89
C GLU A 13 -13.14 -32.68 4.41
N ASN A 14 -12.77 -32.85 3.14
CA ASN A 14 -11.66 -32.11 2.55
C ASN A 14 -11.92 -30.60 2.54
N THR A 15 -13.15 -30.16 2.25
CA THR A 15 -13.52 -28.74 2.30
C THR A 15 -13.37 -28.17 3.71
N TYR A 16 -13.85 -28.88 4.73
CA TYR A 16 -13.65 -28.46 6.12
C TYR A 16 -12.16 -28.39 6.51
N ARG A 17 -11.36 -29.40 6.13
CA ARG A 17 -9.91 -29.40 6.34
C ARG A 17 -9.23 -28.25 5.63
N ASN A 18 -9.57 -27.99 4.36
CA ASN A 18 -9.02 -26.89 3.58
C ASN A 18 -9.23 -25.54 4.27
N VAL A 19 -10.41 -25.31 4.84
CA VAL A 19 -10.66 -24.08 5.60
C VAL A 19 -9.74 -23.96 6.83
N MET A 20 -9.54 -25.04 7.57
CA MET A 20 -8.76 -25.01 8.81
C MET A 20 -7.25 -25.00 8.57
N GLU A 21 -6.78 -25.72 7.55
CA GLU A 21 -5.36 -25.98 7.30
C GLU A 21 -4.75 -25.00 6.28
N GLN A 22 -5.57 -24.42 5.39
CA GLN A 22 -5.10 -23.49 4.35
C GLN A 22 -5.67 -22.10 4.55
N PHE A 23 -7.01 -21.97 4.55
CA PHE A 23 -7.66 -20.66 4.56
C PHE A 23 -7.38 -19.87 5.85
N ASN A 24 -7.58 -20.46 7.03
CA ASN A 24 -7.38 -19.77 8.30
C ASN A 24 -5.91 -19.39 8.57
N PRO A 25 -4.91 -20.26 8.32
CA PRO A 25 -3.50 -19.87 8.34
C PRO A 25 -3.17 -18.77 7.33
N GLY A 26 -3.74 -18.86 6.11
CA GLY A 26 -3.63 -17.82 5.09
C GLY A 26 -4.17 -16.47 5.56
N LEU A 27 -5.33 -16.45 6.23
CA LEU A 27 -5.88 -15.23 6.82
C LEU A 27 -5.00 -14.66 7.94
N ARG A 28 -4.41 -15.49 8.79
CA ARG A 28 -3.46 -15.03 9.82
C ARG A 28 -2.24 -14.35 9.19
N ASN A 29 -1.71 -14.94 8.12
CA ASN A 29 -0.64 -14.31 7.37
C ASN A 29 -1.08 -12.98 6.74
N LEU A 30 -2.26 -12.95 6.12
CA LEU A 30 -2.83 -11.73 5.54
C LEU A 30 -3.01 -10.61 6.57
N ILE A 31 -3.47 -10.94 7.78
CA ILE A 31 -3.58 -9.99 8.90
C ILE A 31 -2.20 -9.40 9.23
N ASN A 32 -1.17 -10.23 9.32
CA ASN A 32 0.19 -9.76 9.58
C ASN A 32 0.71 -8.84 8.46
N LEU A 33 0.47 -9.22 7.20
CA LEU A 33 0.81 -8.39 6.05
C LEU A 33 0.05 -7.06 6.07
N GLY A 34 -1.23 -7.08 6.45
CA GLY A 34 -2.05 -5.89 6.60
C GLY A 34 -1.52 -4.94 7.69
N LYS A 35 -1.10 -5.47 8.85
CA LYS A 35 -0.44 -4.68 9.90
C LYS A 35 0.88 -4.07 9.43
N ASN A 36 1.67 -4.82 8.67
CA ASN A 36 2.91 -4.30 8.08
C ASN A 36 2.63 -3.19 7.07
N TYR A 37 1.57 -3.34 6.27
CA TYR A 37 1.15 -2.33 5.31
C TYR A 37 0.71 -1.03 6.02
N GLU A 38 -0.15 -1.14 7.03
CA GLU A 38 -0.55 0.01 7.86
C GLU A 38 0.66 0.70 8.49
N LYS A 39 1.60 -0.06 9.07
CA LYS A 39 2.83 0.49 9.65
C LYS A 39 3.66 1.26 8.62
N ALA A 40 3.80 0.74 7.40
CA ALA A 40 4.54 1.40 6.33
C ALA A 40 3.87 2.72 5.92
N VAL A 41 2.54 2.73 5.82
CA VAL A 41 1.78 3.95 5.50
C VAL A 41 1.90 4.99 6.60
N ASN A 42 1.83 4.58 7.88
CA ASN A 42 2.02 5.50 9.01
C ASN A 42 3.43 6.12 8.99
N ALA A 43 4.47 5.32 8.69
CA ALA A 43 5.82 5.83 8.54
C ALA A 43 5.95 6.83 7.39
N MET A 44 5.31 6.55 6.24
CA MET A 44 5.26 7.46 5.10
C MET A 44 4.57 8.79 5.46
N ILE A 45 3.44 8.74 6.17
CA ILE A 45 2.69 9.93 6.61
C ILE A 45 3.54 10.80 7.54
N LEU A 46 4.25 10.19 8.49
CA LEU A 46 5.15 10.91 9.39
C LEU A 46 6.32 11.56 8.66
N ALA A 47 6.97 10.84 7.74
CA ALA A 47 8.05 11.37 6.92
C ALA A 47 7.56 12.52 6.01
N GLY A 48 6.38 12.34 5.40
CA GLY A 48 5.74 13.38 4.58
C GLY A 48 5.44 14.63 5.39
N LYS A 49 4.92 14.50 6.61
CA LYS A 49 4.68 15.66 7.50
C LYS A 49 5.97 16.44 7.78
N ALA A 50 7.05 15.75 8.14
CA ALA A 50 8.35 16.40 8.39
C ALA A 50 8.90 17.11 7.14
N TYR A 51 8.77 16.50 5.97
CA TYR A 51 9.18 17.12 4.70
C TYR A 51 8.40 18.41 4.43
N TYR A 52 7.08 18.38 4.54
CA TYR A 52 6.25 19.56 4.29
C TYR A 52 6.38 20.62 5.38
N ASP A 53 6.70 20.27 6.62
CA ASP A 53 7.10 21.25 7.64
C ASP A 53 8.38 22.00 7.22
N GLY A 54 9.36 21.29 6.63
CA GLY A 54 10.54 21.90 6.01
C GLY A 54 10.18 22.85 4.86
N VAL A 55 9.27 22.45 3.96
CA VAL A 55 8.77 23.30 2.86
C VAL A 55 8.11 24.57 3.38
N ALA A 56 7.26 24.46 4.41
CA ALA A 56 6.63 25.62 5.04
C ALA A 56 7.68 26.57 5.64
N LYS A 57 8.73 26.03 6.28
CA LYS A 57 9.81 26.85 6.84
C LYS A 57 10.55 27.67 5.78
N ILE A 58 10.80 27.09 4.60
CA ILE A 58 11.36 27.85 3.47
C ILE A 58 10.36 28.91 2.97
N GLY A 59 9.07 28.56 2.95
CA GLY A 59 8.00 29.51 2.67
C GLY A 59 8.00 30.72 3.60
N GLU A 60 8.15 30.51 4.92
CA GLU A 60 8.26 31.60 5.91
C GLU A 60 9.45 32.52 5.61
N ILE A 61 10.61 31.97 5.26
CA ILE A 61 11.80 32.77 4.87
C ILE A 61 11.48 33.61 3.62
N ALA A 62 10.85 33.00 2.62
CA ALA A 62 10.46 33.69 1.38
C ALA A 62 9.39 34.77 1.62
N THR A 63 8.48 34.59 2.57
CA THR A 63 7.51 35.64 2.93
C THR A 63 8.17 36.92 3.46
N GLY A 64 9.32 36.78 4.14
CA GLY A 64 10.12 37.92 4.59
C GLY A 64 10.93 38.61 3.48
N SER A 65 11.04 38.01 2.29
CA SER A 65 11.75 38.60 1.15
C SER A 65 10.91 39.68 0.47
N PRO A 66 11.48 40.86 0.17
CA PRO A 66 10.76 41.93 -0.51
C PRO A 66 10.35 41.59 -1.95
N VAL A 67 10.94 40.56 -2.56
CA VAL A 67 10.68 40.15 -3.96
C VAL A 67 9.98 38.80 -4.07
N SER A 68 9.94 38.00 -3.00
CA SER A 68 9.46 36.62 -3.04
C SER A 68 8.28 36.35 -2.11
N THR A 69 7.62 37.39 -1.61
CA THR A 69 6.54 37.25 -0.61
C THR A 69 5.45 36.28 -1.06
N GLU A 70 4.96 36.42 -2.29
CA GLU A 70 3.88 35.58 -2.81
C GLU A 70 4.33 34.13 -3.07
N LEU A 71 5.59 33.92 -3.48
CA LEU A 71 6.18 32.57 -3.57
C LEU A 71 6.23 31.90 -2.20
N GLY A 72 6.51 32.66 -1.15
CA GLY A 72 6.46 32.19 0.23
C GLY A 72 5.07 31.70 0.63
N HIS A 73 4.01 32.46 0.32
CA HIS A 73 2.63 32.04 0.55
C HIS A 73 2.28 30.75 -0.20
N VAL A 74 2.71 30.62 -1.47
CA VAL A 74 2.50 29.40 -2.26
C VAL A 74 3.18 28.18 -1.63
N LEU A 75 4.44 28.31 -1.16
CA LEU A 75 5.14 27.20 -0.49
C LEU A 75 4.43 26.75 0.80
N ILE A 76 3.94 27.71 1.59
CA ILE A 76 3.16 27.41 2.80
C ILE A 76 1.83 26.72 2.43
N GLU A 77 1.15 27.18 1.37
CA GLU A 77 -0.10 26.58 0.91
C GLU A 77 0.10 25.15 0.36
N ILE A 78 1.18 24.90 -0.37
CA ILE A 78 1.59 23.56 -0.83
C ILE A 78 1.78 22.64 0.38
N SER A 79 2.56 23.08 1.37
CA SER A 79 2.79 22.32 2.61
C SER A 79 1.49 21.97 3.32
N SER A 80 0.63 22.97 3.57
CA SER A 80 -0.65 22.79 4.23
C SER A 80 -1.56 21.81 3.47
N THR A 81 -1.61 21.93 2.15
CA THR A 81 -2.43 21.06 1.29
C THR A 81 -2.00 19.61 1.39
N HIS A 82 -0.70 19.32 1.26
CA HIS A 82 -0.22 17.94 1.35
C HIS A 82 -0.31 17.35 2.76
N LYS A 83 -0.13 18.16 3.82
CA LYS A 83 -0.37 17.72 5.20
C LYS A 83 -1.83 17.29 5.40
N LYS A 84 -2.79 18.06 4.87
CA LYS A 84 -4.22 17.70 4.88
C LYS A 84 -4.51 16.40 4.11
N LEU A 85 -3.85 16.17 2.98
CA LEU A 85 -3.96 14.91 2.23
C LEU A 85 -3.43 13.72 3.04
N ASN A 86 -2.30 13.89 3.73
CA ASN A 86 -1.72 12.87 4.59
C ASN A 86 -2.62 12.56 5.80
N GLU A 87 -3.21 13.57 6.43
CA GLU A 87 -4.18 13.40 7.53
C GLU A 87 -5.43 12.64 7.08
N THR A 88 -5.95 12.95 5.89
CA THR A 88 -7.11 12.23 5.33
C THR A 88 -6.75 10.78 5.01
N LEU A 89 -5.53 10.51 4.55
CA LEU A 89 -5.05 9.14 4.31
C LEU A 89 -4.91 8.36 5.63
N ASP A 90 -4.41 8.98 6.69
CA ASP A 90 -4.31 8.40 8.04
C ASP A 90 -5.69 7.92 8.54
N GLU A 91 -6.72 8.74 8.38
CA GLU A 91 -8.10 8.36 8.74
C GLU A 91 -8.64 7.17 7.92
N ASN A 92 -8.26 7.04 6.65
CA ASN A 92 -8.60 5.87 5.85
C ASN A 92 -7.90 4.60 6.38
N PHE A 93 -6.65 4.71 6.83
CA PHE A 93 -5.92 3.57 7.39
C PHE A 93 -6.35 3.19 8.81
N LYS A 94 -6.87 4.14 9.60
CA LYS A 94 -7.62 3.81 10.84
C LYS A 94 -8.86 2.98 10.55
N LYS A 95 -9.60 3.29 9.48
CA LYS A 95 -10.74 2.47 9.02
C LYS A 95 -10.28 1.11 8.51
N PHE A 96 -9.20 1.04 7.73
CA PHE A 96 -8.60 -0.23 7.30
C PHE A 96 -8.31 -1.14 8.49
N HIS A 97 -7.66 -0.61 9.53
CA HIS A 97 -7.38 -1.36 10.75
C HIS A 97 -8.66 -1.88 11.41
N LYS A 98 -9.64 -1.01 11.63
CA LYS A 98 -10.88 -1.36 12.33
C LYS A 98 -11.76 -2.33 11.53
N GLU A 99 -11.94 -2.09 10.23
CA GLU A 99 -12.94 -2.81 9.42
C GLU A 99 -12.39 -4.09 8.78
N ILE A 100 -11.07 -4.15 8.53
CA ILE A 100 -10.41 -5.29 7.92
C ILE A 100 -9.59 -6.05 8.96
N ILE A 101 -8.54 -5.44 9.52
CA ILE A 101 -7.58 -6.15 10.37
C ILE A 101 -8.27 -6.72 11.61
N HIS A 102 -8.92 -5.86 12.39
CA HIS A 102 -9.58 -6.26 13.63
C HIS A 102 -10.73 -7.28 13.40
N GLU A 103 -11.54 -7.05 12.36
CA GLU A 103 -12.65 -7.94 12.03
C GLU A 103 -12.16 -9.31 11.53
N LEU A 104 -11.09 -9.36 10.73
CA LEU A 104 -10.47 -10.61 10.30
C LEU A 104 -9.84 -11.36 11.48
N GLU A 105 -9.18 -10.66 12.42
CA GLU A 105 -8.63 -11.28 13.64
C GLU A 105 -9.72 -11.95 14.46
N LYS A 106 -10.77 -11.18 14.80
CA LYS A 106 -11.91 -11.67 15.56
C LYS A 106 -12.58 -12.86 14.88
N LYS A 107 -12.81 -12.76 13.57
CA LYS A 107 -13.48 -13.83 12.82
C LYS A 107 -12.61 -15.07 12.75
N THR A 108 -11.33 -14.95 12.45
CA THR A 108 -10.39 -16.08 12.35
C THR A 108 -10.25 -16.83 13.68
N GLU A 109 -10.26 -16.13 14.81
CA GLU A 109 -10.18 -16.77 16.13
C GLU A 109 -11.43 -17.61 16.45
N LEU A 110 -12.61 -17.06 16.19
CA LEU A 110 -13.88 -17.78 16.37
C LEU A 110 -14.03 -18.94 15.37
N ASP A 111 -13.53 -18.74 14.14
CA ASP A 111 -13.70 -19.68 13.04
C ASP A 111 -12.99 -21.01 13.29
N VAL A 112 -11.81 -20.98 13.91
CA VAL A 112 -11.07 -22.19 14.29
C VAL A 112 -11.92 -23.09 15.19
N LYS A 113 -12.59 -22.52 16.20
CA LYS A 113 -13.44 -23.30 17.11
C LYS A 113 -14.69 -23.81 16.40
N TYR A 114 -15.34 -22.94 15.62
CA TYR A 114 -16.55 -23.27 14.89
C TYR A 114 -16.34 -24.40 13.88
N MET A 115 -15.27 -24.33 13.07
CA MET A 115 -15.02 -25.31 12.02
C MET A 115 -14.65 -26.69 12.55
N ASN A 116 -13.84 -26.75 13.62
CA ASN A 116 -13.54 -28.01 14.30
C ASN A 116 -14.81 -28.67 14.86
N ALA A 117 -15.68 -27.89 15.50
CA ALA A 117 -16.94 -28.40 16.04
C ALA A 117 -17.88 -28.87 14.92
N THR A 118 -17.96 -28.13 13.81
CA THR A 118 -18.80 -28.48 12.66
C THR A 118 -18.34 -29.76 11.97
N LEU A 119 -17.03 -29.90 11.68
CA LEU A 119 -16.48 -31.14 11.11
C LEU A 119 -16.73 -32.34 12.03
N LYS A 120 -16.48 -32.19 13.34
CA LYS A 120 -16.68 -33.28 14.31
C LYS A 120 -18.15 -33.71 14.38
N ARG A 121 -19.09 -32.76 14.34
CA ARG A 121 -20.53 -33.07 14.30
C ARG A 121 -20.90 -33.83 13.03
N TYR A 122 -20.44 -33.36 11.87
CA TYR A 122 -20.68 -34.04 10.60
C TYR A 122 -20.16 -35.48 10.62
N GLN A 123 -18.93 -35.71 11.07
CA GLN A 123 -18.32 -37.04 11.16
C GLN A 123 -19.06 -37.97 12.11
N ALA A 124 -19.50 -37.47 13.27
CA ALA A 124 -20.27 -38.24 14.22
C ALA A 124 -21.63 -38.66 13.66
N GLU A 125 -22.35 -37.74 13.02
CA GLU A 125 -23.66 -38.03 12.44
C GLU A 125 -23.55 -38.95 11.20
N HIS A 126 -22.54 -38.74 10.34
CA HIS A 126 -22.24 -39.64 9.24
C HIS A 126 -22.03 -41.08 9.73
N ARG A 127 -21.18 -41.25 10.75
CA ARG A 127 -20.91 -42.57 11.36
C ARG A 127 -22.17 -43.19 11.95
N ASN A 128 -22.95 -42.42 12.70
CA ASN A 128 -24.19 -42.92 13.30
C ASN A 128 -25.20 -43.42 12.25
N LYS A 129 -25.36 -42.69 11.13
CA LYS A 129 -26.23 -43.08 10.03
C LYS A 129 -25.69 -44.32 9.29
N LEU A 130 -24.38 -44.40 9.08
CA LEU A 130 -23.73 -45.55 8.46
C LEU A 130 -23.89 -46.81 9.31
N ASP A 131 -23.60 -46.72 10.61
CA ASP A 131 -23.77 -47.84 11.56
C ASP A 131 -25.22 -48.33 11.61
N SER A 132 -26.20 -47.41 11.52
CA SER A 132 -27.63 -47.74 11.48
C SER A 132 -28.01 -48.50 10.19
N LEU A 133 -27.49 -48.05 9.04
CA LEU A 133 -27.68 -48.71 7.76
C LEU A 133 -27.05 -50.12 7.77
N GLU A 134 -25.80 -50.25 8.21
CA GLU A 134 -25.09 -51.53 8.28
C GLU A 134 -25.80 -52.55 9.19
N LYS A 135 -26.31 -52.10 10.36
CA LYS A 135 -27.13 -52.95 11.25
C LYS A 135 -28.38 -53.48 10.55
N SER A 136 -29.04 -52.63 9.76
CA SER A 136 -30.26 -52.98 9.02
C SER A 136 -29.99 -53.98 7.91
N GLN A 137 -28.89 -53.80 7.18
CA GLN A 137 -28.42 -54.71 6.16
C GLN A 137 -28.04 -56.07 6.77
N ALA A 138 -27.39 -56.08 7.94
CA ALA A 138 -27.06 -57.31 8.66
C ALA A 138 -28.32 -58.08 9.09
N GLU A 139 -29.34 -57.40 9.62
CA GLU A 139 -30.62 -58.03 9.97
C GLU A 139 -31.40 -58.55 8.76
N LEU A 140 -31.43 -57.78 7.66
CA LEU A 140 -32.02 -58.25 6.39
C LEU A 140 -31.33 -59.53 5.90
N LYS A 141 -29.99 -59.58 5.96
CA LYS A 141 -29.21 -60.77 5.61
C LYS A 141 -29.54 -61.96 6.53
N LYS A 142 -29.81 -61.74 7.81
CA LYS A 142 -30.26 -62.80 8.74
C LYS A 142 -31.67 -63.29 8.40
N ILE A 143 -32.59 -62.39 8.03
CA ILE A 143 -33.96 -62.76 7.64
C ILE A 143 -33.96 -63.60 6.37
N ARG A 144 -33.19 -63.21 5.35
CA ARG A 144 -33.00 -63.96 4.09
C ARG A 144 -32.47 -65.38 4.29
N ARG A 145 -31.58 -65.58 5.28
CA ARG A 145 -31.09 -66.91 5.64
C ARG A 145 -32.16 -67.78 6.30
N LYS A 146 -33.08 -67.16 7.06
CA LYS A 146 -34.17 -67.86 7.76
C LYS A 146 -35.34 -68.18 6.82
N SER A 147 -35.63 -67.35 5.82
CA SER A 147 -36.69 -67.60 4.83
C SER A 147 -36.42 -68.84 3.96
N GLN A 148 -35.16 -69.16 3.69
CA GLN A 148 -34.74 -70.35 2.93
C GLN A 148 -34.94 -71.69 3.68
N GLY A 149 -35.27 -71.67 4.98
CA GLY A 149 -35.39 -72.87 5.84
C GLY A 149 -36.71 -73.65 5.79
N GLY A 150 -37.60 -73.37 4.82
CA GLY A 150 -38.78 -74.18 4.49
C GLY A 150 -39.99 -74.13 5.45
N ARG A 151 -39.81 -73.91 6.76
CA ARG A 151 -40.93 -73.76 7.73
C ARG A 151 -41.28 -72.28 7.94
N ASN A 152 -42.55 -71.90 7.72
CA ASN A 152 -43.11 -70.54 7.83
C ASN A 152 -42.61 -69.51 6.79
N ALA A 153 -42.42 -69.91 5.52
CA ALA A 153 -41.89 -69.06 4.45
C ALA A 153 -42.63 -67.73 4.26
N LEU A 154 -43.97 -67.72 4.22
CA LEU A 154 -44.80 -66.52 4.03
C LEU A 154 -44.59 -65.45 5.13
N LYS A 155 -44.34 -65.88 6.38
CA LYS A 155 -44.08 -64.96 7.50
C LYS A 155 -42.72 -64.28 7.36
N TYR A 156 -41.72 -64.98 6.85
CA TYR A 156 -40.39 -64.42 6.62
C TYR A 156 -40.32 -63.58 5.35
N GLU A 157 -41.14 -63.87 4.35
CA GLU A 157 -41.27 -63.06 3.14
C GLU A 157 -41.80 -61.65 3.44
N HIS A 158 -42.90 -61.53 4.21
CA HIS A 158 -43.40 -60.23 4.63
C HIS A 158 -42.37 -59.44 5.45
N LYS A 159 -41.68 -60.12 6.38
CA LYS A 159 -40.62 -59.51 7.19
C LYS A 159 -39.39 -59.12 6.35
N GLU A 160 -39.10 -59.85 5.28
CA GLU A 160 -38.03 -59.50 4.34
C GLU A 160 -38.37 -58.20 3.60
N ILE A 161 -39.59 -58.05 3.11
CA ILE A 161 -40.08 -56.84 2.43
C ILE A 161 -39.94 -55.62 3.35
N GLU A 162 -40.40 -55.71 4.60
CA GLU A 162 -40.30 -54.65 5.60
C GLU A 162 -38.84 -54.19 5.83
N TYR A 163 -37.90 -55.15 5.91
CA TYR A 163 -36.48 -54.83 6.08
C TYR A 163 -35.82 -54.30 4.81
N VAL A 164 -36.28 -54.71 3.61
CA VAL A 164 -35.84 -54.12 2.34
C VAL A 164 -36.25 -52.65 2.27
N GLU A 165 -37.50 -52.32 2.61
CA GLU A 165 -37.99 -50.94 2.69
C GLU A 165 -37.19 -50.12 3.71
N THR A 166 -36.95 -50.70 4.88
CA THR A 166 -36.16 -50.07 5.95
C THR A 166 -34.71 -49.77 5.52
N VAL A 167 -34.04 -50.73 4.86
CA VAL A 167 -32.68 -50.54 4.31
C VAL A 167 -32.70 -49.46 3.23
N THR A 168 -33.70 -49.47 2.36
CA THR A 168 -33.86 -48.48 1.28
C THR A 168 -34.07 -47.07 1.86
N SER A 169 -34.90 -46.93 2.90
CA SER A 169 -35.08 -45.67 3.62
C SER A 169 -33.77 -45.17 4.22
N ARG A 170 -33.05 -46.02 4.96
CA ARG A 170 -31.77 -45.66 5.59
C ARG A 170 -30.70 -45.32 4.56
N GLN A 171 -30.69 -46.00 3.41
CA GLN A 171 -29.81 -45.70 2.29
C GLN A 171 -30.10 -44.31 1.70
N SER A 172 -31.38 -43.96 1.53
CA SER A 172 -31.80 -42.64 1.08
C SER A 172 -31.43 -41.54 2.10
N GLU A 173 -31.64 -41.80 3.39
CA GLU A 173 -31.30 -40.86 4.47
C GLU A 173 -29.81 -40.54 4.53
N ILE A 174 -28.92 -41.54 4.41
CA ILE A 174 -27.47 -41.28 4.42
C ILE A 174 -27.03 -40.57 3.14
N GLN A 175 -27.56 -40.93 1.97
CA GLN A 175 -27.25 -40.23 0.71
C GLN A 175 -27.68 -38.76 0.75
N LYS A 176 -28.88 -38.50 1.27
CA LYS A 176 -29.38 -37.13 1.48
C LYS A 176 -28.49 -36.37 2.46
N PHE A 177 -28.14 -36.97 3.60
CA PHE A 177 -27.25 -36.36 4.58
C PHE A 177 -25.88 -36.00 3.99
N ILE A 178 -25.29 -36.89 3.18
CA ILE A 178 -24.02 -36.65 2.50
C ILE A 178 -24.14 -35.49 1.51
N ALA A 179 -25.20 -35.47 0.69
CA ALA A 179 -25.44 -34.41 -0.29
C ALA A 179 -25.64 -33.03 0.38
N ASP A 180 -26.49 -32.97 1.41
CA ASP A 180 -26.77 -31.75 2.16
C ASP A 180 -25.52 -31.26 2.90
N GLY A 181 -24.76 -32.18 3.52
CA GLY A 181 -23.51 -31.86 4.21
C GLY A 181 -22.42 -31.33 3.27
N CYS A 182 -22.29 -31.91 2.08
CA CYS A 182 -21.36 -31.40 1.06
C CYS A 182 -21.73 -29.99 0.61
N LYS A 183 -23.01 -29.76 0.32
CA LYS A 183 -23.52 -28.43 -0.02
C LYS A 183 -23.21 -27.42 1.09
N GLU A 184 -23.45 -27.78 2.35
CA GLU A 184 -23.20 -26.89 3.48
C GLU A 184 -21.71 -26.59 3.68
N ALA A 185 -20.83 -27.59 3.53
CA ALA A 185 -19.38 -27.39 3.61
C ALA A 185 -18.86 -26.42 2.52
N LEU A 186 -19.33 -26.58 1.28
CA LEU A 186 -18.97 -25.68 0.18
C LEU A 186 -19.51 -24.26 0.40
N LEU A 187 -20.71 -24.12 0.97
CA LEU A 187 -21.26 -22.82 1.33
C LEU A 187 -20.49 -22.16 2.47
N GLU A 188 -20.05 -22.93 3.46
CA GLU A 188 -19.16 -22.46 4.53
C GLU A 188 -17.86 -21.88 3.93
N GLU A 189 -17.18 -22.62 3.06
CA GLU A 189 -15.98 -22.12 2.38
C GLU A 189 -16.27 -20.84 1.59
N LYS A 190 -17.31 -20.84 0.74
CA LYS A 190 -17.71 -19.69 -0.07
C LYS A 190 -18.00 -18.45 0.79
N ARG A 191 -18.72 -18.59 1.91
CA ARG A 191 -19.05 -17.47 2.82
C ARG A 191 -17.82 -16.77 3.36
N ARG A 192 -16.71 -17.49 3.56
CA ARG A 192 -15.45 -16.93 4.05
C ARG A 192 -14.74 -16.09 2.99
N PHE A 193 -14.68 -16.58 1.76
CA PHE A 193 -14.16 -15.80 0.64
C PHE A 193 -15.03 -14.57 0.34
N CYS A 194 -16.36 -14.71 0.35
CA CYS A 194 -17.27 -13.58 0.17
C CYS A 194 -17.06 -12.50 1.22
N PHE A 195 -16.86 -12.87 2.49
CA PHE A 195 -16.53 -11.92 3.54
C PHE A 195 -15.21 -11.18 3.27
N LEU A 196 -14.17 -11.89 2.84
CA LEU A 196 -12.88 -11.27 2.53
C LEU A 196 -13.02 -10.25 1.39
N VAL A 197 -13.74 -10.62 0.33
CA VAL A 197 -14.02 -9.75 -0.82
C VAL A 197 -14.81 -8.52 -0.38
N ASP A 198 -15.90 -8.70 0.38
CA ASP A 198 -16.74 -7.62 0.89
C ASP A 198 -15.94 -6.57 1.67
N LYS A 199 -15.08 -7.02 2.60
CA LYS A 199 -14.20 -6.12 3.35
C LYS A 199 -13.27 -5.31 2.47
N HIS A 200 -12.67 -5.92 1.45
CA HIS A 200 -11.76 -5.22 0.53
C HIS A 200 -12.51 -4.30 -0.44
N CYS A 201 -13.72 -4.66 -0.87
CA CYS A 201 -14.57 -3.78 -1.68
C CYS A 201 -14.97 -2.51 -0.90
N SER A 202 -15.32 -2.64 0.38
CA SER A 202 -15.61 -1.50 1.25
C SER A 202 -14.40 -0.56 1.34
N PHE A 203 -13.21 -1.10 1.62
CA PHE A 203 -11.99 -0.30 1.73
C PHE A 203 -11.55 0.32 0.40
N ALA A 204 -11.66 -0.43 -0.72
CA ALA A 204 -11.40 0.11 -2.05
C ALA A 204 -12.30 1.31 -2.38
N SER A 205 -13.57 1.26 -1.95
CA SER A 205 -14.51 2.38 -2.10
C SER A 205 -14.06 3.61 -1.29
N HIS A 206 -13.58 3.41 -0.05
CA HIS A 206 -13.02 4.49 0.76
C HIS A 206 -11.78 5.13 0.11
N ILE A 207 -10.85 4.30 -0.38
CA ILE A 207 -9.63 4.76 -1.06
C ILE A 207 -9.95 5.48 -2.37
N HIS A 208 -10.94 4.98 -3.15
CA HIS A 208 -11.42 5.67 -4.35
C HIS A 208 -11.92 7.08 -4.02
N TYR A 209 -12.76 7.22 -2.99
CA TYR A 209 -13.27 8.52 -2.55
C TYR A 209 -12.15 9.46 -2.07
N TYR A 210 -11.15 8.93 -1.35
CA TYR A 210 -9.96 9.67 -0.97
C TYR A 210 -9.20 10.21 -2.19
N HIS A 211 -8.93 9.37 -3.19
CA HIS A 211 -8.22 9.79 -4.39
C HIS A 211 -9.00 10.84 -5.19
N MET A 212 -10.32 10.71 -5.27
CA MET A 212 -11.17 11.69 -5.95
C MET A 212 -11.10 13.06 -5.28
N GLN A 213 -11.28 13.12 -3.95
CA GLN A 213 -11.16 14.37 -3.20
C GLN A 213 -9.75 14.95 -3.26
N SER A 214 -8.72 14.09 -3.25
CA SER A 214 -7.32 14.53 -3.35
C SER A 214 -7.05 15.19 -4.70
N ALA A 215 -7.54 14.59 -5.79
CA ALA A 215 -7.45 15.14 -7.13
C ALA A 215 -8.19 16.47 -7.26
N GLU A 216 -9.42 16.56 -6.73
CA GLU A 216 -10.20 17.80 -6.73
C GLU A 216 -9.48 18.93 -5.97
N LEU A 217 -8.96 18.64 -4.77
CA LEU A 217 -8.23 19.62 -3.98
C LEU A 217 -6.98 20.13 -4.70
N LEU A 218 -6.17 19.24 -5.26
CA LEU A 218 -4.96 19.62 -6.00
C LEU A 218 -5.30 20.40 -7.28
N ASN A 219 -6.30 19.96 -8.05
CA ASN A 219 -6.73 20.64 -9.28
C ASN A 219 -7.24 22.06 -9.00
N SER A 220 -7.84 22.30 -7.83
CA SER A 220 -8.32 23.64 -7.44
C SER A 220 -7.19 24.63 -7.11
N LYS A 221 -5.99 24.14 -6.77
CA LYS A 221 -4.86 24.96 -6.28
C LYS A 221 -3.71 25.07 -7.28
N LEU A 222 -3.41 23.97 -7.98
CA LEU A 222 -2.25 23.83 -8.84
C LEU A 222 -2.12 24.94 -9.91
N PRO A 223 -3.19 25.37 -10.61
CA PRO A 223 -3.07 26.43 -11.61
C PRO A 223 -2.54 27.74 -11.02
N ARG A 224 -3.04 28.16 -9.84
CA ARG A 224 -2.58 29.38 -9.15
C ARG A 224 -1.12 29.28 -8.71
N TRP A 225 -0.72 28.12 -8.20
CA TRP A 225 0.68 27.89 -7.82
C TRP A 225 1.61 28.03 -9.02
N GLN A 226 1.24 27.44 -10.17
CA GLN A 226 2.02 27.51 -11.40
C GLN A 226 2.09 28.94 -11.96
N GLU A 227 0.97 29.66 -11.97
CA GLU A 227 0.91 31.06 -12.40
C GLU A 227 1.84 31.94 -11.57
N THR A 228 1.86 31.75 -10.24
CA THR A 228 2.70 32.55 -9.34
C THR A 228 4.20 32.34 -9.57
N CYS A 229 4.60 31.14 -10.01
CA CYS A 229 6.01 30.79 -10.23
C CYS A 229 6.50 31.05 -11.66
N CYS A 230 5.67 31.58 -12.56
CA CYS A 230 5.98 31.63 -13.99
C CYS A 230 7.05 32.67 -14.38
N ASP A 231 7.21 33.76 -13.62
CA ASP A 231 8.13 34.84 -13.95
C ASP A 231 9.13 35.10 -12.82
N ALA A 232 10.30 34.45 -12.93
CA ALA A 232 11.40 34.59 -11.99
C ALA A 232 12.17 35.92 -12.13
N THR A 233 11.88 36.73 -13.15
CA THR A 233 12.58 38.00 -13.41
C THR A 233 11.85 39.23 -12.86
N LYS A 234 10.59 39.05 -12.44
CA LYS A 234 9.75 40.12 -11.95
C LYS A 234 10.19 40.59 -10.57
N VAL A 235 10.54 41.88 -10.47
CA VAL A 235 10.80 42.57 -9.21
C VAL A 235 9.60 43.49 -8.91
N PRO A 236 9.07 43.53 -7.67
CA PRO A 236 7.96 44.43 -7.34
C PRO A 236 8.28 45.89 -7.66
N GLU A 237 7.31 46.60 -8.24
CA GLU A 237 7.46 47.98 -8.72
C GLU A 237 8.01 48.92 -7.65
N LYS A 238 7.60 48.73 -6.38
CA LYS A 238 8.12 49.50 -5.25
C LYS A 238 9.64 49.43 -5.13
N ILE A 239 10.23 48.25 -5.35
CA ILE A 239 11.68 48.05 -5.28
C ILE A 239 12.36 48.60 -6.54
N MET A 240 11.75 48.42 -7.72
CA MET A 240 12.26 49.02 -8.95
C MET A 240 12.29 50.55 -8.87
N ASN A 241 11.23 51.17 -8.35
CA ASN A 241 11.15 52.62 -8.16
C ASN A 241 12.23 53.14 -7.18
N MET A 242 12.51 52.40 -6.09
CA MET A 242 13.61 52.73 -5.18
C MET A 242 14.99 52.64 -5.87
N ILE A 243 15.18 51.68 -6.77
CA ILE A 243 16.43 51.54 -7.54
C ILE A 243 16.55 52.66 -8.59
N GLU A 244 15.45 53.05 -9.22
CA GLU A 244 15.41 54.14 -10.19
C GLU A 244 15.69 55.50 -9.53
N GLU A 245 15.15 55.76 -8.34
CA GLU A 245 15.39 56.98 -7.56
C GLU A 245 16.89 57.18 -7.25
N ILE A 246 17.64 56.08 -7.03
CA ILE A 246 19.09 56.13 -6.86
C ILE A 246 19.82 56.37 -8.19
N LYS A 247 19.29 55.85 -9.30
CA LYS A 247 19.88 56.01 -10.65
C LYS A 247 19.65 57.40 -11.24
N THR A 248 18.58 58.09 -10.87
CA THR A 248 18.31 59.46 -11.29
C THR A 248 18.76 60.44 -10.18
N PRO A 249 19.96 61.02 -10.25
CA PRO A 249 20.30 62.12 -9.35
C PRO A 249 19.31 63.26 -9.62
N ILE A 250 18.58 63.66 -8.58
CA ILE A 250 17.73 64.86 -8.57
C ILE A 250 18.56 66.01 -9.15
N SER A 251 18.27 66.32 -10.40
CA SER A 251 18.78 67.50 -11.10
C SER A 251 17.59 68.42 -11.27
N THR A 252 17.17 69.06 -10.17
CA THR A 252 16.41 70.31 -10.25
C THR A 252 16.86 71.28 -9.16
N PRO A 253 16.91 72.58 -9.50
CA PRO A 253 17.68 73.58 -8.79
C PRO A 253 16.97 74.06 -7.54
N VAL A 254 17.69 74.18 -6.43
CA VAL A 254 17.29 75.07 -5.34
C VAL A 254 17.46 76.51 -5.84
N SER A 255 16.41 77.04 -6.45
CA SER A 255 16.23 78.49 -6.59
C SER A 255 15.88 79.03 -5.21
N GLY A 256 16.89 79.54 -4.53
CA GLY A 256 16.76 80.15 -3.21
C GLY A 256 18.12 80.55 -2.65
N THR A 257 18.86 81.39 -3.38
CA THR A 257 20.01 82.10 -2.78
C THR A 257 19.54 82.92 -1.58
N PRO A 258 20.37 83.04 -0.54
CA PRO A 258 21.09 84.30 -0.42
C PRO A 258 22.62 84.13 -0.30
N GLN A 259 23.28 84.79 -1.24
CA GLN A 259 24.58 85.47 -1.21
C GLN A 259 25.88 84.75 -0.75
N PRO A 260 26.95 84.81 -1.57
CA PRO A 260 28.29 84.38 -1.18
C PRO A 260 29.01 85.49 -0.40
N SER A 261 29.77 85.11 0.64
CA SER A 261 30.80 85.97 1.23
C SER A 261 32.11 85.87 0.44
N PRO A 262 32.93 86.94 0.36
CA PRO A 262 33.91 87.13 -0.69
C PRO A 262 35.22 86.36 -0.44
N MET A 263 35.85 85.91 -1.52
CA MET A 263 37.19 85.33 -1.53
C MET A 263 38.26 86.35 -1.12
N ILE A 264 39.18 85.93 -0.26
CA ILE A 264 40.45 86.62 -0.03
C ILE A 264 41.49 86.07 -1.00
N GLU A 265 41.98 86.99 -1.83
CA GLU A 265 43.05 86.84 -2.79
C GLU A 265 44.42 86.98 -2.10
N ARG A 266 45.31 86.02 -2.33
CA ARG A 266 46.78 86.12 -2.20
C ARG A 266 47.35 85.05 -3.13
N SER A 267 48.38 85.24 -3.93
CA SER A 267 49.18 86.38 -4.38
C SER A 267 50.03 85.82 -5.53
N LYS A 268 50.30 86.65 -6.53
CA LYS A 268 51.05 86.34 -7.77
C LYS A 268 52.54 86.05 -7.52
N MET A 269 53.17 85.26 -8.41
CA MET A 269 54.37 85.65 -9.21
C MET A 269 54.71 84.54 -10.24
N ILE A 270 54.68 84.84 -11.56
CA ILE A 270 55.82 85.05 -12.49
C ILE A 270 56.66 83.76 -12.69
N GLY A 271 56.88 83.20 -13.89
CA GLY A 271 56.52 83.56 -15.26
C GLY A 271 57.20 82.60 -16.26
N LYS A 272 56.85 82.80 -17.55
CA LYS A 272 57.60 82.47 -18.77
C LYS A 272 57.59 81.02 -19.33
N ASP A 273 56.98 80.91 -20.52
CA ASP A 273 57.61 80.47 -21.79
C ASP A 273 57.16 79.14 -22.47
N TYR A 274 56.36 79.34 -23.55
CA TYR A 274 56.18 78.66 -24.86
C TYR A 274 55.83 77.16 -25.02
N ASP A 275 54.69 76.99 -25.72
CA ASP A 275 54.41 76.15 -26.91
C ASP A 275 54.26 74.60 -26.89
N THR A 276 53.02 74.22 -27.25
CA THR A 276 52.54 73.15 -28.15
C THR A 276 52.72 71.63 -27.86
N LEU A 277 51.56 70.93 -27.99
CA LEU A 277 51.31 69.53 -28.39
C LEU A 277 51.28 68.38 -27.34
N SER A 278 50.05 68.07 -26.92
CA SER A 278 49.36 66.76 -27.00
C SER A 278 50.08 65.46 -26.58
N LYS A 279 49.74 64.94 -25.39
CA LYS A 279 49.08 63.63 -25.12
C LYS A 279 49.21 63.27 -23.65
N TYR A 280 48.07 63.08 -22.99
CA TYR A 280 47.97 62.68 -21.59
C TYR A 280 48.48 61.25 -21.36
N SER A 281 49.48 61.10 -20.49
CA SER A 281 49.44 60.17 -19.35
C SER A 281 50.58 60.47 -18.36
N PRO A 282 50.27 60.69 -17.09
CA PRO A 282 51.10 60.10 -16.02
C PRO A 282 50.20 59.49 -14.92
N LYS A 283 50.31 58.19 -14.65
CA LYS A 283 51.25 57.57 -13.67
C LYS A 283 51.30 58.31 -12.33
N MET A 284 50.70 57.64 -11.34
CA MET A 284 50.58 58.02 -9.92
C MET A 284 51.92 58.04 -9.16
N PRO A 285 52.00 58.80 -8.04
CA PRO A 285 52.95 58.56 -6.95
C PRO A 285 52.35 57.66 -5.84
N PRO A 286 53.20 57.07 -4.97
CA PRO A 286 52.90 55.90 -4.15
C PRO A 286 52.35 56.19 -2.75
N ALA A 287 51.67 55.20 -2.18
CA ALA A 287 51.22 55.13 -0.78
C ALA A 287 52.34 54.69 0.20
N PRO A 288 52.27 55.12 1.47
CA PRO A 288 52.12 54.17 2.59
C PRO A 288 51.18 54.75 3.69
N SER A 289 50.61 54.05 4.68
CA SER A 289 50.54 52.64 5.10
C SER A 289 49.48 52.54 6.23
N VAL A 290 48.68 51.46 6.25
CA VAL A 290 48.07 50.80 7.45
C VAL A 290 46.91 51.58 8.15
N LYS A 291 45.75 51.02 8.53
CA LYS A 291 45.06 49.71 8.44
C LYS A 291 43.58 49.95 8.83
N ALA A 292 42.62 49.26 8.20
CA ALA A 292 41.38 48.84 8.87
C ALA A 292 40.77 47.60 8.16
N TYR A 293 40.68 46.52 8.95
CA TYR A 293 39.85 45.32 8.91
C TYR A 293 39.00 44.98 7.66
N THR A 294 39.22 43.78 7.13
CA THR A 294 38.22 43.01 6.41
C THR A 294 38.13 41.56 6.93
N SER A 295 36.89 41.09 6.92
CA SER A 295 36.34 39.84 7.46
C SER A 295 36.84 38.58 6.74
N PRO A 296 36.94 37.42 7.44
CA PRO A 296 37.39 36.16 6.86
C PRO A 296 36.20 35.32 6.37
N LEU A 297 35.85 35.38 5.08
CA LEU A 297 34.88 34.45 4.47
C LEU A 297 35.21 34.01 3.03
N ILE A 298 36.46 34.13 2.60
CA ILE A 298 36.93 33.50 1.37
C ILE A 298 38.13 32.62 1.74
N ASP A 299 37.87 31.34 2.05
CA ASP A 299 38.73 30.19 1.66
C ASP A 299 38.20 28.80 2.12
N MET A 300 36.89 28.54 2.03
CA MET A 300 36.31 27.25 2.45
C MET A 300 36.21 26.17 1.35
N PHE A 301 36.76 26.40 0.16
CA PHE A 301 36.83 25.39 -0.89
C PHE A 301 38.29 25.07 -1.22
N ASN A 302 38.95 24.30 -0.35
CA ASN A 302 40.06 23.41 -0.71
C ASN A 302 40.43 22.55 0.52
N ASN A 303 40.42 21.23 0.36
CA ASN A 303 40.93 20.30 1.38
C ASN A 303 41.77 19.21 0.70
N PRO A 304 43.10 19.15 0.93
CA PRO A 304 43.88 17.94 0.74
C PRO A 304 44.40 17.38 2.08
N ALA A 305 44.79 16.11 2.03
CA ALA A 305 45.03 15.19 3.13
C ALA A 305 46.21 15.49 4.08
N THR A 306 46.09 15.03 5.33
CA THR A 306 47.18 14.95 6.33
C THR A 306 46.89 13.69 7.19
N ALA A 307 47.72 12.65 7.26
CA ALA A 307 49.11 12.52 7.71
C ALA A 307 49.34 12.84 9.20
N ALA A 308 49.58 11.76 9.96
CA ALA A 308 50.48 11.56 11.11
C ALA A 308 50.54 12.55 12.32
N GLN A 309 50.12 12.00 13.47
CA GLN A 309 50.78 11.92 14.80
C GLN A 309 51.58 13.11 15.39
N SER A 310 51.26 13.50 16.63
CA SER A 310 52.05 13.18 17.87
C SER A 310 51.77 14.12 19.07
N SER A 311 51.49 13.51 20.24
CA SER A 311 51.96 13.82 21.63
C SER A 311 51.81 15.24 22.22
N GLU A 312 51.42 15.52 23.48
CA GLU A 312 51.72 14.85 24.76
C GLU A 312 50.90 15.50 25.93
N LYS A 313 50.55 14.70 26.96
CA LYS A 313 50.55 14.96 28.43
C LYS A 313 49.59 15.93 29.20
N THR A 314 48.66 15.28 29.94
CA THR A 314 48.37 15.31 31.42
C THR A 314 47.67 16.46 32.20
N ASN A 315 46.59 16.04 32.90
CA ASN A 315 46.15 16.25 34.31
C ASN A 315 45.08 17.32 34.71
N ASN A 316 43.94 16.79 35.20
CA ASN A 316 43.06 17.09 36.39
C ASN A 316 42.72 18.57 36.72
N SER A 317 41.51 19.04 37.11
CA SER A 317 40.42 18.50 37.94
C SER A 317 39.17 19.43 37.99
N THR A 318 37.96 18.84 38.06
CA THR A 318 36.76 19.16 38.89
C THR A 318 35.91 20.47 38.75
N ALA A 319 34.64 20.24 38.36
CA ALA A 319 33.33 20.78 38.82
C ALA A 319 32.69 22.12 38.32
N ASN A 320 31.45 21.95 37.79
CA ASN A 320 30.20 22.74 37.92
C ASN A 320 30.13 24.16 37.29
N THR A 321 29.10 24.63 36.54
CA THR A 321 27.76 24.16 36.10
C THR A 321 27.27 25.15 35.02
N GLY A 322 26.52 24.70 33.98
CA GLY A 322 25.48 25.51 33.34
C GLY A 322 25.59 25.86 31.84
N GLU A 323 24.64 25.29 31.07
CA GLU A 323 24.03 25.76 29.80
C GLU A 323 24.49 25.17 28.44
N ASP A 324 23.52 24.53 27.77
CA ASP A 324 23.44 23.88 26.43
C ASP A 324 23.51 24.95 25.29
N PRO A 325 23.62 24.66 23.96
CA PRO A 325 23.45 23.39 23.26
C PRO A 325 24.45 23.07 22.13
N SER A 326 24.40 21.81 21.65
CA SER A 326 24.63 21.35 20.26
C SER A 326 25.73 20.30 20.00
N LEU A 327 25.31 19.30 19.22
CA LEU A 327 26.08 18.36 18.38
C LEU A 327 26.82 17.17 19.04
N GLN A 328 26.08 16.05 18.99
CA GLN A 328 26.50 14.66 18.78
C GLN A 328 28.01 14.41 18.52
N ARG A 329 28.64 13.66 19.44
CA ARG A 329 29.81 12.83 19.15
C ARG A 329 29.69 11.47 19.83
N SER A 330 29.68 10.45 18.98
CA SER A 330 30.05 9.03 19.11
C SER A 330 30.24 8.43 20.51
N VAL A 331 29.54 7.32 20.76
CA VAL A 331 29.99 6.26 21.67
C VAL A 331 30.36 5.04 20.85
N SER A 332 31.66 4.78 20.76
CA SER A 332 32.21 3.48 20.42
C SER A 332 31.92 2.51 21.56
N VAL A 333 31.28 1.38 21.28
CA VAL A 333 31.36 0.20 22.14
C VAL A 333 32.13 -0.88 21.40
N ALA A 334 33.41 -0.98 21.75
CA ALA A 334 34.20 -2.17 21.55
C ALA A 334 33.57 -3.29 22.39
N THR A 335 33.08 -4.34 21.72
CA THR A 335 33.01 -5.67 22.33
C THR A 335 33.66 -6.63 21.35
N GLY A 336 34.93 -6.95 21.62
CA GLY A 336 35.67 -7.95 20.89
C GLY A 336 35.43 -9.33 21.47
N LEU A 337 35.39 -10.30 20.56
CA LEU A 337 35.70 -11.73 20.66
C LEU A 337 34.51 -12.72 20.65
N ASN A 338 34.20 -13.13 19.41
CA ASN A 338 34.09 -14.52 18.90
C ASN A 338 32.87 -15.35 19.37
N MET A 339 31.97 -15.85 18.51
CA MET A 339 32.08 -16.27 17.10
C MET A 339 30.72 -16.10 16.37
N MET A 340 30.30 -14.87 16.04
CA MET A 340 29.20 -14.72 15.09
C MET A 340 29.68 -15.23 13.73
N LYS A 341 29.14 -16.37 13.29
CA LYS A 341 29.31 -16.88 11.92
C LYS A 341 29.02 -15.72 10.96
N LYS A 342 30.04 -15.23 10.27
CA LYS A 342 29.87 -14.15 9.30
C LYS A 342 28.91 -14.64 8.24
N GLN A 343 27.78 -13.96 8.07
CA GLN A 343 26.72 -14.36 7.16
C GLN A 343 27.29 -14.49 5.74
N LYS A 344 27.14 -15.67 5.14
CA LYS A 344 27.58 -15.93 3.76
C LYS A 344 26.39 -15.85 2.81
N VAL A 345 26.65 -15.35 1.62
CA VAL A 345 25.68 -15.29 0.52
C VAL A 345 26.30 -15.93 -0.72
N LYS A 346 25.48 -16.57 -1.53
CA LYS A 346 25.85 -17.15 -2.82
C LYS A 346 25.33 -16.28 -3.96
N THR A 347 26.17 -15.99 -4.93
CA THR A 347 25.80 -15.16 -6.08
C THR A 347 24.92 -15.96 -7.05
N ILE A 348 23.83 -15.34 -7.51
CA ILE A 348 22.88 -15.93 -8.47
C ILE A 348 23.01 -15.32 -9.88
N PHE A 349 23.67 -14.16 -10.00
CA PHE A 349 24.02 -13.52 -11.26
C PHE A 349 25.46 -12.99 -11.20
N PRO A 350 26.19 -12.89 -12.32
CA PRO A 350 27.54 -12.32 -12.34
C PRO A 350 27.50 -10.79 -12.24
N HIS A 351 28.51 -10.19 -11.60
CA HIS A 351 28.68 -8.74 -11.50
C HIS A 351 30.12 -8.34 -11.82
N THR A 352 30.30 -7.34 -12.69
CA THR A 352 31.63 -6.85 -13.10
C THR A 352 31.76 -5.38 -12.72
N ALA A 353 32.66 -5.07 -11.79
CA ALA A 353 32.92 -3.73 -11.26
C ALA A 353 33.65 -2.80 -12.24
N GLY A 354 34.14 -3.31 -13.37
CA GLY A 354 34.99 -2.57 -14.30
C GLY A 354 36.20 -1.97 -13.59
N ASN A 355 36.43 -0.66 -13.76
CA ASN A 355 37.55 0.06 -13.13
C ASN A 355 37.21 0.63 -11.74
N ASN A 356 36.04 0.31 -11.18
CA ASN A 356 35.61 0.87 -9.91
C ASN A 356 36.13 0.05 -8.72
N LYS A 357 37.06 0.64 -7.95
CA LYS A 357 37.68 0.00 -6.78
C LYS A 357 36.75 -0.15 -5.57
N THR A 358 35.57 0.50 -5.58
CA THR A 358 34.60 0.37 -4.48
C THR A 358 33.60 -0.76 -4.71
N LEU A 359 33.51 -1.31 -5.92
CA LEU A 359 32.59 -2.37 -6.30
C LEU A 359 33.29 -3.73 -6.33
N LEU A 360 32.56 -4.79 -5.96
CA LEU A 360 33.09 -6.15 -5.94
C LEU A 360 32.68 -6.90 -7.22
N SER A 361 33.65 -7.47 -7.94
CA SER A 361 33.37 -8.36 -9.09
C SER A 361 33.27 -9.82 -8.66
N PHE A 362 32.35 -10.56 -9.26
CA PHE A 362 32.17 -12.00 -9.06
C PHE A 362 31.42 -12.65 -10.22
N ALA A 363 31.60 -13.96 -10.37
CA ALA A 363 30.80 -14.79 -11.26
C ALA A 363 29.56 -15.32 -10.54
N GLN A 364 28.63 -15.92 -11.30
CA GLN A 364 27.48 -16.63 -10.73
C GLN A 364 27.95 -17.90 -10.02
N GLY A 365 27.45 -18.13 -8.81
CA GLY A 365 27.77 -19.29 -7.98
C GLY A 365 28.88 -19.07 -6.94
N ASP A 366 29.56 -17.93 -6.98
CA ASP A 366 30.58 -17.54 -6.01
C ASP A 366 29.98 -17.30 -4.61
N VAL A 367 30.82 -17.47 -3.58
CA VAL A 367 30.44 -17.27 -2.19
C VAL A 367 31.09 -16.01 -1.65
N LEU A 368 30.27 -15.12 -1.10
CA LEU A 368 30.67 -13.86 -0.51
C LEU A 368 30.35 -13.86 0.98
N THR A 369 31.25 -13.30 1.78
CA THR A 369 31.07 -13.11 3.21
C THR A 369 30.65 -11.66 3.47
N LEU A 370 29.50 -11.45 4.11
CA LEU A 370 29.03 -10.10 4.43
C LEU A 370 29.88 -9.49 5.55
N LEU A 371 30.37 -8.27 5.30
CA LEU A 371 31.06 -7.45 6.30
C LEU A 371 30.10 -6.46 6.95
N ILE A 372 29.06 -6.05 6.22
CA ILE A 372 27.92 -5.27 6.71
C ILE A 372 26.66 -6.12 6.44
N PRO A 373 25.99 -6.65 7.48
CA PRO A 373 24.80 -7.48 7.34
C PRO A 373 23.59 -6.73 6.77
N GLU A 374 23.50 -5.43 7.05
CA GLU A 374 22.37 -4.59 6.64
C GLU A 374 22.52 -4.10 5.20
N GLU A 375 21.47 -4.33 4.40
CA GLU A 375 21.34 -3.76 3.07
C GLU A 375 21.09 -2.25 3.16
N LYS A 376 21.84 -1.48 2.35
CA LYS A 376 21.65 -0.03 2.23
C LYS A 376 21.39 0.32 0.76
N ASP A 377 20.18 0.82 0.48
CA ASP A 377 19.75 1.28 -0.84
C ASP A 377 19.93 0.25 -1.98
N GLY A 378 19.72 -1.04 -1.71
CA GLY A 378 19.91 -2.10 -2.72
C GLY A 378 21.31 -2.70 -2.78
N TRP A 379 22.24 -2.24 -1.93
CA TRP A 379 23.64 -2.65 -1.95
C TRP A 379 24.07 -3.33 -0.65
N LEU A 380 24.92 -4.34 -0.79
CA LEU A 380 25.60 -5.05 0.29
C LEU A 380 27.11 -4.85 0.18
N TYR A 381 27.79 -4.85 1.33
CA TYR A 381 29.25 -4.77 1.39
C TYR A 381 29.82 -6.08 1.94
N GLY A 382 30.70 -6.71 1.16
CA GLY A 382 31.26 -8.00 1.53
C GLY A 382 32.62 -8.29 0.92
N GLU A 383 33.12 -9.48 1.23
CA GLU A 383 34.41 -10.01 0.80
C GLU A 383 34.19 -11.30 0.02
N HIS A 384 34.84 -11.43 -1.12
CA HIS A 384 34.85 -12.66 -1.91
C HIS A 384 35.68 -13.74 -1.22
N ASP A 385 35.15 -14.96 -1.06
CA ASP A 385 35.81 -15.96 -0.19
C ASP A 385 37.15 -16.45 -0.77
N THR A 386 37.25 -16.66 -2.09
CA THR A 386 38.51 -17.09 -2.75
C THR A 386 39.50 -15.96 -3.00
N THR A 387 39.07 -14.84 -3.62
CA THR A 387 39.98 -13.75 -4.02
C THR A 387 40.27 -12.76 -2.90
N LYS A 388 39.50 -12.79 -1.80
CA LYS A 388 39.56 -11.83 -0.68
C LYS A 388 39.37 -10.36 -1.10
N ALA A 389 38.88 -10.13 -2.32
CA ALA A 389 38.50 -8.80 -2.78
C ALA A 389 37.28 -8.30 -2.00
N ARG A 390 37.25 -7.00 -1.69
CA ARG A 390 36.18 -6.35 -0.93
C ARG A 390 35.55 -5.25 -1.74
N GLY A 391 34.24 -5.10 -1.63
CA GLY A 391 33.51 -4.05 -2.34
C GLY A 391 32.01 -4.16 -2.14
N TRP A 392 31.32 -3.17 -2.68
CA TRP A 392 29.87 -3.13 -2.77
C TRP A 392 29.36 -3.96 -3.93
N PHE A 393 28.23 -4.62 -3.73
CA PHE A 393 27.53 -5.35 -4.78
C PHE A 393 26.01 -5.30 -4.60
N PRO A 394 25.23 -5.47 -5.67
CA PRO A 394 23.78 -5.43 -5.58
C PRO A 394 23.25 -6.61 -4.75
N SER A 395 22.37 -6.34 -3.79
CA SER A 395 21.75 -7.37 -2.96
C SER A 395 20.99 -8.41 -3.79
N SER A 396 20.29 -7.96 -4.83
CA SER A 396 19.49 -8.75 -5.76
C SER A 396 20.29 -9.77 -6.58
N TYR A 397 21.63 -9.69 -6.57
CA TYR A 397 22.52 -10.62 -7.27
C TYR A 397 22.94 -11.78 -6.36
N THR A 398 22.46 -11.84 -5.12
CA THR A 398 22.86 -12.83 -4.12
C THR A 398 21.67 -13.43 -3.38
N LYS A 399 21.83 -14.67 -2.89
CA LYS A 399 20.91 -15.36 -1.99
C LYS A 399 21.65 -15.82 -0.74
N LEU A 400 20.97 -15.83 0.40
CA LEU A 400 21.55 -16.28 1.67
C LEU A 400 21.99 -17.75 1.57
N LEU A 401 23.23 -18.03 1.98
CA LEU A 401 23.77 -19.39 1.97
C LEU A 401 23.53 -20.02 3.35
N GLU A 402 22.52 -20.88 3.46
CA GLU A 402 22.28 -21.67 4.67
C GLU A 402 23.36 -22.76 4.79
N GLU A 403 24.06 -22.76 5.92
CA GLU A 403 25.12 -23.73 6.22
C GLU A 403 24.47 -25.03 6.71
N ASN A 404 24.41 -26.05 5.85
CA ASN A 404 23.95 -27.40 6.23
C ASN A 404 25.03 -28.09 7.07
N GLU A 405 24.90 -28.06 8.39
CA GLU A 405 25.68 -28.92 9.30
C GLU A 405 24.96 -30.25 9.52
N ALA A 406 25.61 -31.34 9.13
CA ALA A 406 25.19 -32.71 9.36
C ALA A 406 25.55 -33.19 10.78
N MET A 407 24.68 -34.04 11.35
CA MET A 407 24.85 -34.93 12.53
C MET A 407 24.59 -34.37 13.95
N SER A 408 23.40 -34.64 14.51
CA SER A 408 23.17 -35.36 15.80
C SER A 408 21.71 -35.25 16.26
N VAL A 409 21.15 -36.35 16.80
CA VAL A 409 19.78 -36.47 17.34
C VAL A 409 19.82 -36.28 18.87
N PRO A 410 18.89 -35.51 19.48
CA PRO A 410 17.92 -36.11 20.43
C PRO A 410 16.47 -35.56 20.37
N THR A 411 15.57 -36.36 20.94
CA THR A 411 14.08 -36.36 21.01
C THR A 411 13.41 -35.18 21.79
N PRO A 412 12.06 -35.01 21.77
CA PRO A 412 11.38 -33.71 21.75
C PRO A 412 10.56 -33.32 23.01
N SER A 413 10.34 -32.00 23.23
CA SER A 413 9.12 -31.36 23.79
C SER A 413 9.25 -29.80 23.77
N PRO A 414 8.21 -28.96 23.99
CA PRO A 414 7.25 -28.51 22.99
C PRO A 414 7.16 -26.97 22.80
N ALA A 415 7.02 -26.53 21.53
CA ALA A 415 6.43 -25.28 21.00
C ALA A 415 7.14 -23.90 21.24
N PRO A 416 6.87 -22.84 20.42
CA PRO A 416 6.22 -22.78 19.09
C PRO A 416 7.13 -22.18 17.98
N VAL A 417 7.18 -22.83 16.82
CA VAL A 417 7.92 -22.37 15.63
C VAL A 417 7.09 -21.36 14.83
N ARG A 418 7.68 -20.19 14.55
CA ARG A 418 7.21 -19.25 13.52
C ARG A 418 7.67 -19.76 12.16
N SER A 419 6.74 -20.20 11.31
CA SER A 419 7.05 -20.57 9.93
C SER A 419 7.10 -19.33 9.03
N ILE A 420 8.25 -19.14 8.38
CA ILE A 420 8.44 -18.29 7.21
C ILE A 420 8.30 -19.22 6.00
N SER A 421 7.37 -18.94 5.09
CA SER A 421 7.17 -19.72 3.87
C SER A 421 7.12 -18.80 2.66
N THR A 422 8.26 -18.64 2.00
CA THR A 422 8.36 -18.22 0.60
C THR A 422 8.43 -19.48 -0.26
N VAL A 423 7.32 -19.86 -0.87
CA VAL A 423 7.30 -20.87 -1.94
C VAL A 423 7.34 -20.09 -3.25
N ASP A 424 8.47 -20.16 -3.94
CA ASP A 424 8.56 -19.75 -5.34
C ASP A 424 8.81 -21.00 -6.20
N LEU A 425 7.99 -21.13 -7.22
CA LEU A 425 7.78 -22.31 -8.06
C LEU A 425 8.72 -22.23 -9.27
N THR A 426 9.85 -22.95 -9.25
CA THR A 426 10.57 -23.32 -10.48
C THR A 426 11.32 -24.65 -10.29
N GLU A 427 10.80 -25.74 -10.84
CA GLU A 427 11.48 -26.46 -11.94
C GLU A 427 10.72 -27.71 -12.43
N LYS A 428 10.78 -27.86 -13.77
CA LYS A 428 10.63 -29.06 -14.60
C LYS A 428 9.22 -29.60 -14.91
N SER A 429 8.63 -29.06 -15.98
CA SER A 429 8.05 -29.91 -17.03
C SER A 429 8.22 -29.22 -18.39
N SER A 430 8.89 -29.91 -19.32
CA SER A 430 9.01 -29.54 -20.72
C SER A 430 7.64 -29.61 -21.41
N VAL A 431 7.08 -28.47 -21.81
CA VAL A 431 5.97 -28.41 -22.75
C VAL A 431 6.29 -27.34 -23.79
N VAL A 432 6.43 -27.78 -25.04
CA VAL A 432 6.56 -26.91 -26.21
C VAL A 432 5.19 -26.27 -26.47
N ILE A 433 5.14 -24.94 -26.47
CA ILE A 433 3.95 -24.14 -26.77
C ILE A 433 4.20 -23.43 -28.11
N PRO A 434 3.29 -23.45 -29.09
CA PRO A 434 3.47 -22.74 -30.35
C PRO A 434 3.31 -21.21 -30.17
N PRO A 435 3.84 -20.38 -31.08
CA PRO A 435 3.82 -18.93 -30.93
C PRO A 435 2.39 -18.35 -30.96
N PRO A 436 2.11 -17.24 -30.25
CA PRO A 436 0.80 -16.58 -30.28
C PRO A 436 0.58 -15.72 -31.54
N ASP A 437 -0.53 -15.95 -32.25
CA ASP A 437 -0.96 -15.22 -33.46
C ASP A 437 -1.62 -13.86 -33.14
N TYR A 438 -0.88 -12.93 -32.55
CA TYR A 438 -1.35 -11.55 -32.39
C TYR A 438 -0.39 -10.57 -33.05
N LEU A 439 -0.31 -10.61 -34.38
CA LEU A 439 0.32 -9.56 -35.19
C LEU A 439 -0.10 -9.65 -36.66
N GLU A 440 -1.41 -9.67 -36.95
CA GLU A 440 -1.86 -9.49 -38.34
C GLU A 440 -3.26 -8.87 -38.41
N CYS A 441 -3.36 -7.59 -38.05
CA CYS A 441 -4.48 -6.75 -38.44
C CYS A 441 -4.02 -5.29 -38.39
N LEU A 442 -3.16 -4.87 -39.32
CA LEU A 442 -3.06 -3.51 -39.88
C LEU A 442 -2.06 -3.53 -41.04
N SER A 443 -2.51 -3.08 -42.22
CA SER A 443 -1.80 -2.88 -43.49
C SER A 443 -1.70 -4.06 -44.47
N MET A 444 -2.65 -4.12 -45.40
CA MET A 444 -2.51 -4.02 -46.88
C MET A 444 -3.93 -4.25 -47.45
N GLY A 445 -4.54 -3.38 -48.23
CA GLY A 445 -4.03 -2.76 -49.44
C GLY A 445 -4.56 -3.51 -50.66
N ALA A 446 -5.78 -3.16 -51.10
CA ALA A 446 -6.40 -3.29 -52.42
C ALA A 446 -5.96 -4.41 -53.39
N THR A 447 -6.90 -5.26 -53.81
CA THR A 447 -7.26 -5.49 -55.24
C THR A 447 -8.62 -6.21 -55.39
N SER A 448 -9.35 -5.81 -56.43
CA SER A 448 -10.61 -6.26 -57.07
C SER A 448 -10.79 -7.79 -57.25
N ASP A 449 -11.97 -8.40 -57.50
CA ASP A 449 -13.07 -8.00 -58.37
C ASP A 449 -14.36 -8.88 -58.20
N LYS A 450 -15.55 -8.25 -58.34
CA LYS A 450 -16.87 -8.69 -58.87
C LYS A 450 -17.69 -9.86 -58.27
N LYS A 451 -18.94 -9.56 -57.84
CA LYS A 451 -20.19 -9.64 -58.66
C LYS A 451 -21.43 -9.01 -57.95
N ALA A 452 -22.30 -8.39 -58.78
CA ALA A 452 -23.54 -7.62 -58.57
C ALA A 452 -24.62 -8.27 -57.67
N ASP A 453 -25.58 -7.57 -57.04
CA ASP A 453 -26.56 -6.60 -57.58
C ASP A 453 -27.14 -5.64 -56.48
N ALA A 454 -27.60 -4.46 -56.92
CA ALA A 454 -28.42 -3.46 -56.21
C ALA A 454 -29.66 -3.14 -57.12
N PRO A 455 -30.52 -2.11 -56.92
CA PRO A 455 -30.64 -1.10 -55.84
C PRO A 455 -32.10 -0.73 -55.42
N LYS A 456 -32.28 0.09 -54.37
CA LYS A 456 -32.97 1.42 -54.40
C LYS A 456 -33.18 2.05 -53.01
N VAL A 457 -32.80 3.33 -52.91
CA VAL A 457 -33.16 4.34 -51.87
C VAL A 457 -34.23 5.28 -52.50
N PRO A 458 -35.01 6.13 -51.77
CA PRO A 458 -34.56 7.41 -51.17
C PRO A 458 -35.24 7.79 -49.81
N SER A 459 -34.53 8.38 -48.83
CA SER A 459 -34.42 9.83 -48.49
C SER A 459 -35.47 10.42 -47.50
N ALA A 460 -34.92 10.93 -46.39
CA ALA A 460 -35.16 12.22 -45.70
C ALA A 460 -36.51 12.62 -45.04
N SER A 461 -36.37 13.10 -43.79
CA SER A 461 -36.88 14.39 -43.25
C SER A 461 -38.26 14.50 -42.54
N THR A 462 -38.17 14.80 -41.23
CA THR A 462 -38.85 15.91 -40.50
C THR A 462 -40.29 15.77 -39.94
N PHE A 463 -40.34 15.84 -38.60
CA PHE A 463 -41.30 16.51 -37.68
C PHE A 463 -42.85 16.44 -37.86
N ARG A 464 -43.45 16.09 -36.70
CA ARG A 464 -44.65 16.61 -35.99
C ARG A 464 -46.07 16.15 -36.38
N ALA A 465 -46.83 15.97 -35.28
CA ALA A 465 -48.14 15.37 -35.08
C ALA A 465 -49.33 16.15 -35.69
N PRO A 466 -50.55 15.58 -35.60
CA PRO A 466 -51.54 16.19 -34.71
C PRO A 466 -52.48 15.23 -33.96
N VAL A 467 -53.10 15.83 -32.93
CA VAL A 467 -54.13 15.36 -32.00
C VAL A 467 -55.53 15.43 -32.62
N SER A 468 -56.46 14.55 -32.23
CA SER A 468 -57.92 14.83 -32.21
C SER A 468 -58.66 14.00 -31.14
N ARG A 469 -59.47 14.69 -30.32
CA ARG A 469 -60.63 14.19 -29.54
C ARG A 469 -61.93 14.44 -30.34
N PRO A 470 -63.08 13.78 -30.05
CA PRO A 470 -64.08 14.33 -29.11
C PRO A 470 -64.86 13.31 -28.25
N ASP A 471 -65.59 13.85 -27.26
CA ASP A 471 -66.38 13.24 -26.17
C ASP A 471 -67.78 12.71 -26.56
N ALA A 472 -68.36 11.80 -25.75
CA ALA A 472 -69.80 11.75 -25.39
C ALA A 472 -70.18 10.62 -24.38
N THR A 473 -70.74 11.03 -23.22
CA THR A 473 -71.95 10.49 -22.52
C THR A 473 -71.89 9.27 -21.54
N SER A 474 -71.82 9.62 -20.25
CA SER A 474 -72.56 9.20 -19.01
C SER A 474 -72.90 7.74 -18.61
N THR A 475 -72.95 7.59 -17.27
CA THR A 475 -73.67 6.65 -16.36
C THR A 475 -72.99 5.35 -15.86
N SER A 476 -72.65 5.33 -14.55
CA SER A 476 -72.35 4.19 -13.66
C SER A 476 -73.67 3.66 -13.00
N PRO A 477 -73.75 2.49 -12.28
CA PRO A 477 -72.78 1.95 -11.30
C PRO A 477 -72.69 0.39 -11.18
N SER A 478 -71.93 -0.09 -10.17
CA SER A 478 -71.94 -1.42 -9.49
C SER A 478 -70.93 -2.51 -9.92
N ASP A 479 -70.05 -2.79 -8.95
CA ASP A 479 -69.47 -4.06 -8.46
C ASP A 479 -68.44 -4.93 -9.23
N ALA A 480 -67.41 -5.25 -8.44
CA ALA A 480 -66.58 -6.47 -8.40
C ALA A 480 -65.32 -6.63 -9.30
N ASN A 481 -64.19 -6.69 -8.59
CA ASN A 481 -62.96 -7.46 -8.82
C ASN A 481 -62.01 -7.15 -10.00
N GLY A 482 -60.74 -6.91 -9.65
CA GLY A 482 -59.59 -7.39 -10.43
C GLY A 482 -58.45 -6.39 -10.66
N THR A 483 -57.42 -6.48 -9.83
CA THR A 483 -56.01 -6.00 -9.96
C THR A 483 -55.46 -5.99 -11.42
N ALA A 484 -54.51 -5.16 -11.86
CA ALA A 484 -53.34 -4.60 -11.18
C ALA A 484 -52.71 -3.42 -11.97
N LYS A 485 -52.19 -2.43 -11.24
CA LYS A 485 -51.04 -1.59 -11.65
C LYS A 485 -50.04 -1.60 -10.49
N PRO A 486 -48.75 -1.88 -10.69
CA PRO A 486 -47.70 -1.18 -9.98
C PRO A 486 -47.27 0.01 -10.86
N PRO A 487 -46.79 1.14 -10.30
CA PRO A 487 -45.43 1.08 -9.75
C PRO A 487 -45.06 2.14 -8.68
N PHE A 488 -43.89 1.87 -8.09
CA PHE A 488 -43.01 2.76 -7.32
C PHE A 488 -43.41 3.18 -5.88
N LEU A 489 -42.49 2.82 -4.98
CA LEU A 489 -41.92 3.72 -3.96
C LEU A 489 -42.90 4.44 -3.03
N SER A 490 -43.18 3.79 -1.90
CA SER A 490 -43.41 4.50 -0.65
C SER A 490 -42.65 3.74 0.43
N GLY A 491 -41.63 4.39 0.99
CA GLY A 491 -40.84 3.84 2.07
C GLY A 491 -41.66 3.74 3.34
N GLU A 492 -41.84 2.52 3.84
CA GLU A 492 -42.25 2.25 5.21
C GLU A 492 -41.55 0.99 5.71
N ASN A 493 -41.09 1.05 6.96
CA ASN A 493 -40.41 -0.03 7.67
C ASN A 493 -41.35 -1.24 7.81
N PRO A 494 -40.98 -2.44 7.33
CA PRO A 494 -41.84 -3.63 7.36
C PRO A 494 -42.12 -4.18 8.77
N PHE A 495 -41.52 -3.61 9.82
CA PHE A 495 -41.71 -4.01 11.21
C PHE A 495 -42.55 -3.03 12.04
N ALA A 496 -43.05 -1.93 11.45
CA ALA A 496 -43.78 -0.89 12.20
C ALA A 496 -45.12 -1.36 12.82
N THR A 497 -45.67 -2.49 12.36
CA THR A 497 -46.96 -3.04 12.83
C THR A 497 -46.83 -4.33 13.65
N VAL A 498 -45.62 -4.77 14.01
CA VAL A 498 -45.43 -6.00 14.79
C VAL A 498 -45.64 -5.72 16.29
N LYS A 499 -46.86 -5.96 16.79
CA LYS A 499 -47.12 -6.05 18.24
C LYS A 499 -46.62 -7.39 18.78
N LEU A 500 -45.54 -7.36 19.57
CA LEU A 500 -45.07 -8.51 20.33
C LEU A 500 -46.04 -8.83 21.48
N ARG A 501 -46.31 -10.13 21.70
CA ARG A 501 -47.10 -10.59 22.85
C ARG A 501 -46.30 -10.38 24.15
N PRO A 502 -46.93 -9.99 25.27
CA PRO A 502 -46.24 -9.91 26.56
C PRO A 502 -45.71 -11.29 26.98
N THR A 503 -44.40 -11.41 27.15
CA THR A 503 -43.76 -12.57 27.79
C THR A 503 -43.74 -12.37 29.30
N VAL A 504 -44.37 -13.30 30.03
CA VAL A 504 -44.25 -13.41 31.49
C VAL A 504 -42.95 -14.12 31.81
N THR A 505 -42.00 -13.43 32.45
CA THR A 505 -40.77 -14.03 32.97
C THR A 505 -41.02 -14.59 34.37
N ASN A 506 -40.84 -15.89 34.55
CA ASN A 506 -40.83 -16.53 35.86
C ASN A 506 -39.40 -16.41 36.43
N ASP A 507 -39.10 -15.28 37.08
CA ASP A 507 -37.83 -15.05 37.76
C ASP A 507 -37.77 -15.85 39.06
N ARG A 508 -37.23 -17.07 38.99
CA ARG A 508 -36.92 -17.91 40.16
C ARG A 508 -35.49 -17.77 40.67
N SER A 509 -34.82 -16.67 40.37
CA SER A 509 -33.42 -16.44 40.75
C SER A 509 -33.17 -15.05 41.32
N ALA A 510 -34.06 -14.57 42.19
CA ALA A 510 -33.75 -13.48 43.11
C ALA A 510 -33.24 -14.05 44.46
N PRO A 511 -32.16 -13.52 45.05
CA PRO A 511 -31.61 -14.01 46.31
C PRO A 511 -32.53 -13.63 47.49
N ILE A 512 -32.74 -14.58 48.40
CA ILE A 512 -33.46 -14.38 49.65
C ILE A 512 -32.55 -13.60 50.59
N ILE A 513 -32.91 -12.34 50.86
CA ILE A 513 -32.32 -11.55 51.95
C ILE A 513 -33.16 -11.82 53.19
N ARG A 514 -32.51 -12.25 54.29
CA ARG A 514 -33.13 -12.38 55.61
C ARG A 514 -33.16 -11.05 56.33
#